data_AF-H1RYG4-F1
#
_entry.id   AF-H1RYG4-F1
#
_cell.length_a   1.000
_cell.length_b   1.000
_cell.length_c   1.000
_cell.angle_alpha   90.00
_cell.angle_beta   90.00
_cell.angle_gamma   90.00
#
_symmetry.space_group_name_H-M   'P 1'
#
loop_
_entity.id
_entity.type
_entity.pdbx_description
1 polymer ?
#
loop_
_entity_poly.entity_id
_entity_poly.type
_entity_poly.pdbx_seq_one_letter_code
_entity_poly.pdbx_strand_id
1 'polypeptide(L)' 'MHEVGGPEVLRYEDAEVFGHIAAGRIRIGINQRYALQDAVQAHRDLESRKATGSSIFVV' A
#
# COMPACT_ATOMS: atom_id res chain seq x y z
N MET A 1 -15.25 -17.19 -17.73
CA MET A 1 -15.64 -16.97 -16.33
C MET A 1 -14.32 -16.97 -15.56
N HIS A 2 -13.84 -15.81 -15.09
CA HIS A 2 -12.67 -15.80 -14.21
C HIS A 2 -13.10 -16.39 -12.87
N GLU A 3 -12.49 -17.50 -12.47
CA GLU A 3 -12.67 -18.04 -11.13
C GLU A 3 -12.02 -17.06 -10.14
N VAL A 4 -12.82 -16.46 -9.27
CA VAL A 4 -12.33 -15.50 -8.28
C VAL A 4 -11.66 -16.30 -7.16
N GLY A 5 -10.34 -16.13 -6.98
CA GLY A 5 -9.66 -16.55 -5.75
C GLY A 5 -8.42 -17.43 -5.88
N GLY A 6 -7.89 -17.69 -7.07
CA GLY A 6 -6.64 -18.44 -7.27
C GLY A 6 -5.39 -17.55 -7.42
N PRO A 7 -4.17 -18.10 -7.21
CA PRO A 7 -2.90 -17.38 -7.37
C PRO A 7 -2.70 -16.82 -8.79
N GLU A 8 -3.38 -17.36 -9.80
CA GLU A 8 -3.39 -16.85 -11.16
C GLU A 8 -4.12 -15.51 -11.31
N VAL A 9 -5.17 -15.26 -10.52
CA VAL A 9 -5.91 -13.99 -10.54
C VAL A 9 -5.04 -12.87 -9.98
N LEU A 10 -4.35 -13.12 -8.86
CA LEU A 10 -3.45 -12.14 -8.24
C LEU A 10 -2.39 -11.66 -9.24
N ARG A 11 -1.81 -12.57 -10.05
CA ARG A 11 -0.79 -12.22 -11.05
C ARG A 11 -1.29 -11.29 -12.15
N TYR A 12 -2.55 -11.44 -12.56
CA TYR A 12 -3.14 -10.59 -13.60
C TYR A 12 -3.45 -9.20 -13.06
N GLU A 13 -4.08 -9.13 -11.88
CA GLU A 13 -4.38 -7.87 -11.19
C GLU A 13 -3.11 -7.10 -10.83
N ASP A 14 -2.07 -7.80 -10.36
CA ASP A 14 -0.76 -7.22 -10.08
C ASP A 14 -0.20 -6.51 -11.33
N ALA A 15 -0.20 -7.20 -12.47
CA ALA A 15 0.34 -6.67 -13.72
C ALA A 15 -0.41 -5.40 -14.19
N GLU A 16 -1.73 -5.37 -14.05
CA GLU A 16 -2.55 -4.21 -14.42
C GLU A 16 -2.27 -3.00 -13.52
N VAL A 17 -2.25 -3.20 -12.20
CA VAL A 17 -1.97 -2.13 -11.22
C VAL A 17 -0.56 -1.56 -11.42
N PHE A 18 0.45 -2.41 -11.60
CA PHE A 18 1.82 -1.95 -11.87
C PHE A 18 1.92 -1.20 -13.21
N GLY A 19 1.20 -1.64 -14.24
CA GLY A 19 1.11 -0.93 -15.51
C GLY A 19 0.56 0.49 -15.36
N HIS A 20 -0.47 0.68 -14.53
CA HIS A 20 -1.02 2.01 -14.23
C HIS A 20 -0.08 2.90 -13.43
N ILE A 21 0.69 2.34 -12.49
CA ILE A 21 1.71 3.07 -11.73
C ILE A 21 2.85 3.51 -12.67
N ALA A 22 3.36 2.60 -13.50
CA ALA A 22 4.43 2.89 -14.45
C ALA A 22 4.02 3.95 -15.50
N ALA A 23 2.75 3.92 -15.94
CA ALA A 23 2.18 4.93 -16.82
C ALA A 23 1.84 6.26 -16.11
N GLY A 24 2.06 6.37 -14.80
CA GLY A 24 1.77 7.57 -14.01
C GLY A 24 0.28 7.87 -13.80
N ARG A 25 -0.61 6.94 -14.16
CA ARG A 25 -2.07 7.08 -13.98
C ARG A 25 -2.48 6.92 -12.52
N ILE A 26 -1.73 6.12 -11.77
CA ILE A 26 -1.85 5.98 -10.32
C ILE A 26 -0.57 6.52 -9.68
N ARG A 27 -0.72 7.46 -8.75
CA ARG A 27 0.39 8.00 -7.96
C ARG A 27 0.22 7.63 -6.50
N ILE A 28 1.17 6.88 -5.96
CA ILE A 28 1.18 6.48 -4.55
C ILE A 28 1.97 7.52 -3.74
N GLY A 29 1.30 8.20 -2.82
CA GLY A 29 1.91 9.12 -1.87
C GLY A 29 2.28 8.42 -0.57
N ILE A 30 3.58 8.36 -0.25
CA ILE A 30 4.05 7.89 1.06
C ILE A 30 4.12 9.09 1.99
N ASN A 31 3.10 9.23 2.82
CA ASN A 31 2.89 10.40 3.65
C ASN A 31 3.59 10.27 5.01
N GLN A 32 3.80 9.05 5.49
CA GLN A 32 4.50 8.79 6.75
C GLN A 32 5.51 7.66 6.60
N ARG A 33 6.66 7.84 7.26
CA ARG A 33 7.72 6.84 7.37
C ARG A 33 8.09 6.72 8.83
N TYR A 34 8.03 5.51 9.36
CA TYR A 34 8.38 5.22 10.74
C TYR A 34 9.55 4.23 10.76
N ALA A 35 10.48 4.38 11.69
CA ALA A 35 11.41 3.29 11.95
C ALA A 35 10.63 2.10 12.51
N LEU A 36 11.09 0.86 12.29
CA LEU A 36 10.38 -0.33 12.77
C LEU A 36 10.14 -0.31 14.30
N GLN A 37 11.09 0.25 15.06
CA GLN A 37 10.98 0.44 16.50
C GLN A 37 9.84 1.40 16.93
N ASP A 38 9.38 2.28 16.03
CA ASP A 38 8.32 3.25 16.29
C ASP A 38 6.91 2.70 15.94
N ALA A 39 6.77 1.38 15.76
CA ALA A 39 5.50 0.75 15.39
C ALA A 39 4.33 1.16 16.28
N VAL A 40 4.54 1.25 17.60
CA VAL A 40 3.51 1.69 18.54
C VAL A 40 3.00 3.10 18.21
N GLN A 41 3.89 4.02 17.85
CA GLN A 41 3.52 5.38 17.49
C GLN A 41 2.78 5.41 16.15
N ALA A 42 3.24 4.65 15.15
CA ALA A 42 2.57 4.53 13.87
C ALA A 42 1.10 4.06 14.01
N HIS A 43 0.86 3.05 14.85
CA HIS A 43 -0.50 2.56 15.12
C HIS A 43 -1.38 3.61 15.81
N ARG A 44 -0.85 4.33 16.80
CA ARG A 44 -1.60 5.43 17.47
C ARG A 44 -1.98 6.55 16.51
N ASP A 45 -1.09 6.91 15.59
CA ASP A 45 -1.35 7.96 14.60
C ASP A 45 -2.39 7.52 13.54
N LEU A 46 -2.43 6.23 13.20
CA LEU A 46 -3.48 5.64 12.37
C LEU A 46 -4.84 5.62 13.09
N GLU A 47 -4.88 5.14 14.33
CA GLU A 47 -6.11 5.02 15.13
C GLU A 47 -6.73 6.39 15.44
N SER A 48 -5.89 7.39 15.70
CA SER A 48 -6.34 8.77 15.94
C SER A 48 -6.75 9.52 14.67
N ARG A 49 -6.71 8.88 13.50
CA ARG A 49 -7.01 9.47 12.18
C ARG A 49 -6.12 10.67 11.84
N LYS A 50 -4.92 10.74 12.40
CA LYS A 50 -3.92 11.77 12.06
C LYS A 50 -3.18 11.43 10.77
N ALA A 51 -3.05 10.15 10.46
CA ALA A 51 -2.47 9.68 9.22
C ALA A 51 -3.50 9.72 8.08
N THR A 52 -3.11 10.33 6.97
CA THR A 52 -3.81 10.24 5.68
C THR A 52 -2.85 9.68 4.64
N GLY A 53 -3.37 8.94 3.65
CA GLY A 53 -2.54 8.27 2.64
C GLY A 53 -1.79 7.06 3.20
N SER A 54 -0.71 6.66 2.52
CA SER A 54 0.05 5.46 2.89
C SER A 54 1.13 5.78 3.92
N SER A 55 1.20 4.95 4.97
CA SER A 55 2.32 4.89 5.92
C SER A 55 3.17 3.65 5.64
N ILE A 56 4.50 3.76 5.79
CA ILE A 56 5.42 2.61 5.69
C ILE A 56 6.37 2.55 6.88
N PHE A 57 6.90 1.35 7.12
CA PHE A 57 8.05 1.16 7.98
C PHE A 57 9.34 1.12 7.14
N VAL A 58 10.40 1.69 7.70
CA VAL A 58 11.75 1.65 7.15
C VAL A 58 12.70 1.01 8.18
N VAL A 59 13.70 0.27 7.69
CA VAL A 59 14.75 -0.39 8.48
C VAL A 59 16.06 0.34 8.30
#